data_AF-A0A9E9NSD2-F1
#
_entry.id   AF-A0A9E9NSD2-F1
#
_cell.length_a   1.000
_cell.length_b   1.000
_cell.length_c   1.000
_cell.angle_alpha   90.00
_cell.angle_beta   90.00
_cell.angle_gamma   90.00
#
_symmetry.space_group_name_H-M   'P 1'
#
loop_
_entity.id
_entity.type
_entity.pdbx_description
1 polymer ?
#
loop_
_entity_poly.entity_id
_entity_poly.type
_entity_poly.pdbx_seq_one_letter_code
_entity_poly.pdbx_strand_id
1 'polypeptide(L)'
;MKSSCISCEPVHMAGLSAGHTICGIVRINGGMPVPERKKRYSSFTVCQQMLIDIIEEISVGTVIVLVSSLIAWLYHIRQLYATAPVLFQNASEGKDDAIYQIIVSNRGNQVEENVRVELDPSISAEIVAANLSGVVLENSVIRIERIHKKQEVNLLLRVKNARFDFSKILSVSSNETTGKICKSPRDIPFNYGISALVVSVLIGIFPILYYAGQVVEYIDDRFEEKNLKAVSNQGWSNLDDYQESDLRQSYSDNEFPVRLVGIKKKADYSGTAIPAGLKDIWNQLDEKKSVLLKYEINNKTASDLGVLAFRKGVRNAMPFYRNVSPLSKETIFIPVKTVPASGIVRTEFMFRLNDEWLDRIDHSVNTGTLKEATGHLKQTVINPKPGKSQVALQ
;
A
#
# COMPACT_ATOMS: atom_id res chain seq x y z
N MET A 1 -5.33 11.24 -47.01
CA MET A 1 -4.98 9.83 -46.74
C MET A 1 -6.23 8.99 -46.97
N LYS A 2 -6.06 7.89 -47.71
CA LYS A 2 -7.07 7.11 -48.42
C LYS A 2 -8.10 6.43 -47.50
N SER A 3 -9.39 6.62 -47.77
CA SER A 3 -10.44 5.70 -47.35
C SER A 3 -10.53 4.56 -48.36
N SER A 4 -10.36 3.31 -47.91
CA SER A 4 -10.53 2.13 -48.74
C SER A 4 -11.80 1.37 -48.33
N CYS A 5 -12.80 1.40 -49.20
CA CYS A 5 -13.86 0.41 -49.30
C CYS A 5 -13.42 -0.68 -50.28
N ILE A 6 -13.49 -1.95 -49.87
CA ILE A 6 -13.44 -3.19 -50.68
C ILE A 6 -14.10 -4.25 -49.79
N SER A 7 -14.96 -5.19 -50.17
CA SER A 7 -15.79 -5.51 -51.34
C SER A 7 -16.73 -6.62 -50.82
N CYS A 8 -18.02 -6.60 -51.13
CA CYS A 8 -18.91 -7.73 -50.88
C CYS A 8 -19.23 -8.38 -52.24
N GLU A 9 -18.79 -9.63 -52.43
CA GLU A 9 -19.24 -10.45 -53.55
C GLU A 9 -20.64 -11.03 -53.29
N PRO A 10 -21.48 -11.18 -54.33
CA PRO A 10 -22.84 -11.67 -54.20
C PRO A 10 -22.92 -13.18 -54.46
N VAL A 11 -23.74 -13.89 -53.70
CA VAL A 11 -24.24 -15.22 -54.09
C VAL A 11 -25.73 -15.08 -54.41
N HIS A 12 -26.03 -15.31 -55.68
CA HIS A 12 -27.38 -15.38 -56.25
C HIS A 12 -28.26 -16.40 -55.50
N MET A 13 -29.47 -15.99 -55.14
CA MET A 13 -30.63 -16.89 -55.11
C MET A 13 -31.80 -16.24 -55.84
N ALA A 14 -32.22 -16.89 -56.91
CA ALA A 14 -33.44 -16.62 -57.63
C ALA A 14 -34.61 -17.38 -56.97
N GLY A 15 -35.80 -16.76 -56.93
CA GLY A 15 -37.05 -17.52 -56.78
C GLY A 15 -38.10 -16.94 -55.81
N LEU A 16 -39.01 -16.16 -56.36
CA LEU A 16 -40.47 -16.19 -56.15
C LEU A 16 -41.09 -16.12 -54.72
N SER A 17 -41.68 -14.94 -54.50
CA SER A 17 -43.13 -14.71 -54.33
C SER A 17 -43.66 -14.32 -52.94
N ALA A 18 -44.61 -13.39 -52.99
CA ALA A 18 -45.17 -12.58 -51.91
C ALA A 18 -46.21 -13.33 -51.08
N GLY A 19 -46.36 -12.94 -49.80
CA GLY A 19 -47.51 -13.34 -48.98
C GLY A 19 -47.38 -12.86 -47.53
N HIS A 20 -48.41 -12.16 -47.05
CA HIS A 20 -48.51 -11.57 -45.71
C HIS A 20 -48.54 -12.58 -44.54
N THR A 21 -47.95 -12.14 -43.42
CA THR A 21 -48.26 -12.36 -42.00
C THR A 21 -49.25 -13.46 -41.60
N ILE A 22 -48.79 -14.49 -40.85
CA ILE A 22 -49.55 -15.08 -39.72
C ILE A 22 -48.59 -15.48 -38.58
N CYS A 23 -48.97 -15.05 -37.38
CA CYS A 23 -48.40 -15.38 -36.07
C CYS A 23 -48.50 -16.88 -35.76
N GLY A 24 -47.40 -17.52 -35.36
CA GLY A 24 -47.37 -18.89 -34.87
C GLY A 24 -46.35 -19.06 -33.77
N ILE A 25 -46.79 -18.97 -32.51
CA ILE A 25 -46.01 -19.38 -31.35
C ILE A 25 -45.98 -20.91 -31.35
N VAL A 26 -44.84 -21.49 -31.75
CA VAL A 26 -44.53 -22.90 -31.50
C VAL A 26 -43.44 -22.95 -30.43
N ARG A 27 -43.86 -23.30 -29.21
CA ARG A 27 -42.97 -23.71 -28.13
C ARG A 27 -42.38 -25.07 -28.50
N ILE A 28 -41.06 -25.12 -28.70
CA ILE A 28 -40.30 -26.38 -28.64
C ILE A 28 -39.33 -26.27 -27.47
N ASN A 29 -39.58 -27.09 -26.45
CA ASN A 29 -38.64 -27.40 -25.38
C ASN A 29 -37.41 -28.10 -25.99
N GLY A 30 -36.27 -27.43 -25.95
CA GLY A 30 -34.97 -28.00 -26.30
C GLY A 30 -33.90 -27.26 -25.53
N GLY A 31 -33.42 -27.85 -24.43
CA GLY A 31 -32.29 -27.32 -23.69
C GLY A 31 -31.03 -27.37 -24.55
N MET A 32 -30.41 -26.20 -24.73
CA MET A 32 -29.00 -26.09 -25.06
C MET A 32 -28.28 -25.47 -23.86
N PRO A 33 -27.05 -25.90 -23.55
CA PRO A 33 -26.28 -25.34 -22.46
C PRO A 33 -26.01 -23.86 -22.75
N VAL A 34 -26.27 -23.00 -21.77
CA VAL A 34 -25.83 -21.61 -21.80
C VAL A 34 -24.31 -21.63 -21.92
N PRO A 35 -23.70 -21.14 -23.01
CA PRO A 35 -22.26 -21.00 -23.04
C PRO A 35 -21.87 -19.99 -21.96
N GLU A 36 -20.92 -20.38 -21.11
CA GLU A 36 -20.20 -19.46 -20.24
C GLU A 36 -19.89 -18.19 -21.03
N ARG A 37 -20.45 -17.06 -20.59
CA ARG A 37 -19.95 -15.75 -21.00
C ARG A 37 -18.53 -15.62 -20.42
N LYS A 38 -17.54 -16.20 -21.11
CA LYS A 38 -16.17 -15.69 -21.06
C LYS A 38 -16.29 -14.22 -21.42
N LYS A 39 -16.13 -13.35 -20.42
CA LYS A 39 -15.92 -11.92 -20.62
C LYS A 39 -14.74 -11.82 -21.60
N ARG A 40 -15.05 -11.65 -22.88
CA ARG A 40 -14.08 -11.32 -23.91
C ARG A 40 -13.74 -9.86 -23.62
N TYR A 41 -12.85 -9.63 -22.66
CA TYR A 41 -12.18 -8.33 -22.55
C TYR A 41 -11.62 -8.07 -23.95
N SER A 42 -12.09 -7.00 -24.59
CA SER A 42 -11.60 -6.66 -25.92
C SER A 42 -10.09 -6.51 -25.80
N SER A 43 -9.31 -7.14 -26.69
CA SER A 43 -7.85 -6.97 -26.72
C SER A 43 -7.43 -5.49 -26.80
N PHE A 44 -8.36 -4.62 -27.22
CA PHE A 44 -8.23 -3.17 -27.20
C PHE A 44 -8.16 -2.59 -25.77
N THR A 45 -8.96 -3.08 -24.82
CA THR A 45 -8.94 -2.61 -23.43
C THR A 45 -7.65 -3.04 -22.72
N VAL A 46 -7.16 -4.25 -23.02
CA VAL A 46 -5.91 -4.78 -22.46
C VAL A 46 -4.69 -4.03 -23.02
N CYS A 47 -4.72 -3.67 -24.29
CA CYS A 47 -3.65 -2.87 -24.92
C CYS A 47 -3.64 -1.43 -24.41
N GLN A 48 -4.81 -0.81 -24.18
CA GLN A 48 -4.88 0.52 -23.56
C GLN A 48 -4.37 0.51 -22.11
N GLN A 49 -4.68 -0.52 -21.33
CA GLN A 49 -4.17 -0.64 -19.96
C GLN A 49 -2.64 -0.77 -19.94
N MET A 50 -2.06 -1.66 -20.76
CA MET A 50 -0.60 -1.79 -20.86
C MET A 50 0.09 -0.49 -21.29
N LEU A 51 -0.52 0.30 -22.18
CA LEU A 51 0.03 1.58 -22.61
C LEU A 51 0.02 2.62 -21.49
N ILE A 52 -1.03 2.65 -20.67
CA ILE A 52 -1.14 3.55 -19.51
C ILE A 52 -0.05 3.20 -18.49
N ASP A 53 0.13 1.91 -18.19
CA ASP A 53 1.11 1.44 -17.21
C ASP A 53 2.56 1.79 -17.66
N ILE A 54 2.88 1.62 -18.94
CA ILE A 54 4.20 2.00 -19.49
C ILE A 54 4.43 3.52 -19.44
N ILE A 55 3.40 4.32 -19.75
CA ILE A 55 3.50 5.79 -19.68
C ILE A 55 3.70 6.23 -18.23
N GLU A 56 3.03 5.58 -17.27
CA GLU A 56 3.19 5.84 -15.85
C GLU A 56 4.64 5.59 -15.41
N GLU A 57 5.21 4.42 -15.71
CA GLU A 57 6.61 4.09 -15.37
C GLU A 57 7.61 5.09 -15.99
N ILE A 58 7.44 5.46 -17.26
CA ILE A 58 8.30 6.44 -17.94
C ILE A 58 8.15 7.82 -17.30
N SER A 59 6.93 8.21 -16.93
CA SER A 59 6.66 9.51 -16.31
C SER A 59 7.33 9.62 -14.94
N VAL A 60 7.24 8.56 -14.12
CA VAL A 60 7.89 8.48 -12.82
C VAL A 60 9.41 8.55 -12.97
N GLY A 61 9.99 7.76 -13.89
CA GLY A 61 11.42 7.79 -14.16
C GLY A 61 11.91 9.17 -14.59
N THR A 62 11.16 9.86 -15.45
CA THR A 62 11.48 11.21 -15.92
C THR A 62 11.43 12.24 -14.78
N VAL A 63 10.40 12.17 -13.93
CA VAL A 63 10.27 13.06 -12.77
C VAL A 63 11.44 12.87 -11.80
N ILE A 64 11.86 11.63 -11.53
CA ILE A 64 13.00 11.34 -10.65
C ILE A 64 14.28 11.99 -11.19
N VAL A 65 14.55 11.86 -12.49
CA VAL A 65 15.75 12.45 -13.12
C VAL A 65 15.71 13.97 -13.04
N LEU A 66 14.56 14.59 -13.35
CA LEU A 66 14.41 16.04 -13.31
C LEU A 66 14.57 16.59 -11.88
N VAL A 67 13.95 15.95 -10.89
CA VAL A 67 14.06 16.36 -9.48
C VAL A 67 15.50 16.18 -8.98
N SER A 68 16.15 15.07 -9.30
CA SER A 68 17.54 14.82 -8.91
C SER A 68 18.51 15.83 -9.52
N SER A 69 18.34 16.17 -10.79
CA SER A 69 19.12 17.21 -11.48
C SER A 69 18.91 18.59 -10.86
N LEU A 70 17.66 18.94 -10.54
CA LEU A 70 17.33 20.19 -9.86
C LEU A 70 17.99 20.27 -8.47
N ILE A 71 17.93 19.19 -7.67
CA ILE A 71 18.58 19.12 -6.36
C ILE A 71 20.09 19.33 -6.47
N ALA A 72 20.74 18.66 -7.43
CA ALA A 72 22.17 18.81 -7.66
C ALA A 72 22.52 20.26 -8.04
N TRP A 73 21.75 20.87 -8.94
CA TRP A 73 21.94 22.27 -9.32
C TRP A 73 21.78 23.22 -8.13
N LEU A 74 20.72 23.07 -7.34
CA LEU A 74 20.47 23.88 -6.14
C LEU A 74 21.58 23.76 -5.09
N TYR A 75 22.18 22.58 -4.96
CA TYR A 75 23.30 22.33 -4.04
C TYR A 75 24.59 23.07 -4.43
N HIS A 76 24.79 23.33 -5.72
CA HIS A 76 25.96 24.04 -6.26
C HIS A 76 25.80 25.56 -6.34
N ILE A 77 24.64 26.11 -5.96
CA ILE A 77 24.44 27.56 -5.94
C ILE A 77 25.38 28.21 -4.90
N ARG A 78 26.26 29.09 -5.41
CA ARG A 78 27.17 29.92 -4.61
C ARG A 78 26.51 31.25 -4.27
N GLN A 79 26.75 31.74 -3.05
CA GLN A 79 26.10 32.94 -2.53
C GLN A 79 27.08 33.72 -1.64
N LEU A 80 27.73 34.71 -2.24
CA LEU A 80 28.68 35.59 -1.58
C LEU A 80 28.10 37.00 -1.48
N TYR A 81 28.18 37.60 -0.30
CA TYR A 81 27.69 38.97 -0.05
C TYR A 81 28.68 39.77 0.77
N ALA A 82 28.73 41.08 0.57
CA ALA A 82 29.32 41.99 1.55
C ALA A 82 28.35 43.10 1.94
N THR A 83 28.45 43.52 3.19
CA THR A 83 27.64 44.58 3.78
C THR A 83 28.52 45.49 4.61
N ALA A 84 28.15 46.76 4.71
CA ALA A 84 28.86 47.77 5.50
C ALA A 84 27.90 48.40 6.51
N PRO A 85 27.50 47.70 7.58
CA PRO A 85 26.68 48.31 8.62
C PRO A 85 27.49 49.40 9.36
N VAL A 86 26.92 50.60 9.47
CA VAL A 86 27.49 51.69 10.28
C VAL A 86 27.21 51.38 11.75
N LEU A 87 28.26 51.18 12.56
CA LEU A 87 28.11 50.79 13.96
C LEU A 87 28.66 51.78 14.98
N PHE A 88 29.69 52.57 14.68
CA PHE A 88 30.32 53.44 15.68
C PHE A 88 30.78 54.77 15.10
N GLN A 89 29.92 55.80 15.18
CA GLN A 89 30.34 57.20 15.05
C GLN A 89 30.58 57.76 16.44
N ASN A 90 31.72 57.46 17.05
CA ASN A 90 32.16 58.26 18.20
C ASN A 90 32.69 59.59 17.66
N ALA A 91 31.84 60.60 17.65
CA ALA A 91 32.26 61.99 17.55
C ALA A 91 32.96 62.36 18.86
N SER A 92 34.23 61.97 19.00
CA SER A 92 35.11 62.57 20.01
C SER A 92 35.89 63.67 19.31
N GLU A 93 35.68 64.90 19.77
CA GLU A 93 36.29 66.13 19.28
C GLU A 93 37.80 65.93 18.99
N GLY A 94 38.18 66.08 17.71
CA GLY A 94 39.56 66.43 17.34
C GLY A 94 40.32 65.49 16.39
N LYS A 95 39.84 64.28 16.05
CA LYS A 95 40.48 63.42 15.03
C LYS A 95 39.45 62.63 14.21
N ASP A 96 39.44 62.85 12.90
CA ASP A 96 38.56 62.27 11.87
C ASP A 96 38.82 60.76 11.61
N ASP A 97 39.02 59.96 12.66
CA ASP A 97 39.24 58.51 12.58
C ASP A 97 37.98 57.77 13.06
N ALA A 98 37.12 57.36 12.11
CA ALA A 98 35.91 56.60 12.42
C ALA A 98 36.13 55.09 12.18
N ILE A 99 35.47 54.24 12.99
CA ILE A 99 35.55 52.79 12.86
C ILE A 99 34.25 52.26 12.25
N TYR A 100 34.39 51.51 11.16
CA TYR A 100 33.29 50.90 10.42
C TYR A 100 33.40 49.38 10.46
N GLN A 101 32.25 48.69 10.41
CA GLN A 101 32.23 47.24 10.26
C GLN A 101 31.91 46.89 8.80
N ILE A 102 32.67 45.96 8.24
CA ILE A 102 32.30 45.23 7.02
C ILE A 102 32.03 43.78 7.40
N ILE A 103 30.92 43.25 6.91
CA ILE A 103 30.55 41.85 7.06
C ILE A 103 30.54 41.21 5.68
N VAL A 104 31.43 40.25 5.46
CA VAL A 104 31.48 39.44 4.25
C VAL A 104 30.90 38.07 4.58
N SER A 105 29.78 37.71 3.97
CA SER A 105 29.06 36.47 4.28
C SER A 105 29.07 35.51 3.10
N ASN A 106 29.46 34.26 3.36
CA ASN A 106 29.20 33.14 2.46
C ASN A 106 27.92 32.44 2.93
N ARG A 107 26.81 32.65 2.22
CA ARG A 107 25.53 31.96 2.47
C ARG A 107 25.40 30.66 1.67
N GLY A 108 26.32 30.41 0.74
CA GLY A 108 26.34 29.23 -0.11
C GLY A 108 26.71 27.96 0.65
N ASN A 109 26.57 26.82 -0.04
CA ASN A 109 26.93 25.52 0.51
C ASN A 109 28.35 25.06 0.14
N GLN A 110 29.05 25.88 -0.65
CA GLN A 110 30.43 25.68 -1.06
C GLN A 110 31.36 26.60 -0.28
N VAL A 111 32.63 26.26 -0.23
CA VAL A 111 33.67 27.12 0.32
C VAL A 111 34.04 28.15 -0.73
N GLU A 112 34.20 29.42 -0.32
CA GLU A 112 34.73 30.47 -1.19
C GLU A 112 36.19 30.74 -0.86
N GLU A 113 37.02 30.84 -1.89
CA GLU A 113 38.47 31.00 -1.78
C GLU A 113 38.92 32.29 -2.50
N ASN A 114 39.98 32.89 -1.97
CA ASN A 114 40.56 34.15 -2.46
C ASN A 114 39.50 35.25 -2.64
N VAL A 115 38.70 35.47 -1.60
CA VAL A 115 37.65 36.48 -1.63
C VAL A 115 38.29 37.86 -1.61
N ARG A 116 37.89 38.71 -2.57
CA ARG A 116 38.37 40.08 -2.77
C ARG A 116 37.21 41.03 -2.58
N VAL A 117 37.37 41.99 -1.68
CA VAL A 117 36.45 43.10 -1.49
C VAL A 117 37.17 44.37 -1.94
N GLU A 118 36.69 44.96 -3.02
CA GLU A 118 37.27 46.18 -3.59
C GLU A 118 36.57 47.39 -2.97
N LEU A 119 37.37 48.26 -2.36
CA LEU A 119 36.93 49.54 -1.82
C LEU A 119 37.23 50.67 -2.81
N ASP A 120 36.47 51.75 -2.70
CA ASP A 120 36.74 52.99 -3.40
C ASP A 120 38.18 53.49 -3.09
N PRO A 121 39.06 53.65 -4.09
CA PRO A 121 40.45 54.08 -3.89
C PRO A 121 40.61 55.46 -3.26
N SER A 122 39.56 56.28 -3.25
CA SER A 122 39.55 57.57 -2.57
C SER A 122 39.62 57.47 -1.04
N ILE A 123 39.48 56.26 -0.48
CA ILE A 123 39.41 56.02 0.97
C ILE A 123 40.71 55.42 1.49
N SER A 124 41.29 56.07 2.50
CA SER A 124 42.38 55.51 3.29
C SER A 124 41.82 54.72 4.46
N ALA A 125 41.91 53.39 4.38
CA ALA A 125 41.42 52.46 5.39
C ALA A 125 42.57 51.64 5.99
N GLU A 126 42.41 51.24 7.25
CA GLU A 126 43.31 50.33 7.98
C GLU A 126 42.47 49.25 8.67
N ILE A 127 42.92 47.99 8.62
CA ILE A 127 42.24 46.89 9.34
C ILE A 127 42.63 46.97 10.81
N VAL A 128 41.63 47.17 11.68
CA VAL A 128 41.79 47.20 13.14
C VAL A 128 41.64 45.80 13.73
N ALA A 129 40.66 45.04 13.23
CA ALA A 129 40.41 43.70 13.70
C ALA A 129 39.66 42.89 12.64
N ALA A 130 39.82 41.57 12.69
CA ALA A 130 39.07 40.60 11.91
C ALA A 130 38.74 39.39 12.79
N ASN A 131 37.60 38.76 12.57
CA ASN A 131 37.25 37.49 13.25
C ASN A 131 37.93 36.27 12.62
N LEU A 132 38.65 36.44 11.50
CA LEU A 132 39.35 35.41 10.77
C LEU A 132 40.82 35.80 10.57
N SER A 133 41.73 34.86 10.77
CA SER A 133 43.15 35.01 10.43
C SER A 133 43.36 34.90 8.91
N GLY A 134 44.32 35.64 8.35
CA GLY A 134 44.58 35.61 6.89
C GLY A 134 43.75 36.64 6.10
N VAL A 135 43.31 37.70 6.77
CA VAL A 135 42.75 38.89 6.11
C VAL A 135 43.86 39.93 5.94
N VAL A 136 44.07 40.40 4.72
CA VAL A 136 45.09 41.40 4.40
C VAL A 136 44.45 42.53 3.58
N LEU A 137 44.79 43.78 3.90
CA LEU A 137 44.43 44.94 3.07
C LEU A 137 45.64 45.32 2.22
N GLU A 138 45.52 45.14 0.91
CA GLU A 138 46.51 45.59 -0.06
C GLU A 138 45.92 46.77 -0.84
N ASN A 139 46.45 47.97 -0.60
CA ASN A 139 45.92 49.22 -1.16
C ASN A 139 44.46 49.46 -0.75
N SER A 140 43.53 49.25 -1.68
CA SER A 140 42.08 49.40 -1.50
C SER A 140 41.34 48.06 -1.67
N VAL A 141 42.06 46.94 -1.63
CA VAL A 141 41.48 45.59 -1.79
C VAL A 141 41.71 44.79 -0.53
N ILE A 142 40.62 44.36 0.10
CA ILE A 142 40.66 43.41 1.22
C ILE A 142 40.68 42.01 0.62
N ARG A 143 41.72 41.25 0.92
CA ARG A 143 41.86 39.84 0.56
C ARG A 143 41.58 38.96 1.76
N ILE A 144 40.72 37.97 1.56
CA ILE A 144 40.37 36.95 2.53
C ILE A 144 40.69 35.60 1.88
N GLU A 145 41.60 34.84 2.48
CA GLU A 145 42.07 33.58 1.89
C GLU A 145 40.94 32.57 1.68
N ARG A 146 40.07 32.41 2.69
CA ARG A 146 39.03 31.37 2.68
C ARG A 146 37.84 31.72 3.56
N ILE A 147 36.62 31.48 3.07
CA ILE A 147 35.38 31.59 3.85
C ILE A 147 34.59 30.27 3.73
N HIS A 148 34.42 29.56 4.85
CA HIS A 148 33.68 28.30 4.83
C HIS A 148 32.18 28.50 4.59
N LYS A 149 31.49 27.41 4.23
CA LYS A 149 30.04 27.37 3.99
C LYS A 149 29.27 27.98 5.16
N LYS A 150 28.28 28.83 4.86
CA LYS A 150 27.37 29.45 5.84
C LYS A 150 28.07 30.27 6.94
N GLN A 151 29.28 30.78 6.69
CA GLN A 151 30.04 31.60 7.64
C GLN A 151 30.06 33.09 7.25
N GLU A 152 30.33 33.92 8.25
CA GLU A 152 30.44 35.38 8.12
C GLU A 152 31.80 35.84 8.67
N VAL A 153 32.47 36.68 7.89
CA VAL A 153 33.73 37.33 8.26
C VAL A 153 33.42 38.78 8.61
N ASN A 154 33.68 39.13 9.87
CA ASN A 154 33.48 40.46 10.42
C ASN A 154 34.82 41.18 10.47
N LEU A 155 34.87 42.35 9.84
CA LEU A 155 36.05 43.19 9.70
C LEU A 155 35.77 44.54 10.31
N LEU A 156 36.68 45.04 11.15
CA LEU A 156 36.67 46.41 11.64
C LEU A 156 37.72 47.21 10.88
N LEU A 157 37.26 48.27 10.22
CA LEU A 157 38.09 49.18 9.45
C LEU A 157 38.12 50.55 10.12
N ARG A 158 39.32 51.09 10.32
CA ARG A 158 39.50 52.51 10.64
C ARG A 158 39.61 53.26 9.32
N VAL A 159 38.76 54.26 9.12
CA VAL A 159 38.75 55.09 7.91
C VAL A 159 39.11 56.51 8.29
N LYS A 160 40.10 57.08 7.59
CA LYS A 160 40.60 58.45 7.84
C LYS A 160 39.88 59.45 6.94
N ASN A 161 39.43 60.56 7.53
CA ASN A 161 38.90 61.75 6.84
C ASN A 161 37.77 61.46 5.82
N ALA A 162 37.00 60.39 6.01
CA ALA A 162 35.93 60.02 5.08
C ALA A 162 34.76 59.32 5.78
N ARG A 163 33.55 59.58 5.26
CA ARG A 163 32.36 58.78 5.59
C ARG A 163 32.39 57.50 4.75
N PHE A 164 32.20 56.36 5.41
CA PHE A 164 32.16 55.06 4.76
C PHE A 164 30.72 54.51 4.78
N ASP A 165 30.25 54.06 3.63
CA ASP A 165 28.92 53.47 3.44
C ASP A 165 28.99 52.35 2.40
N PHE A 166 27.93 51.54 2.23
CA PHE A 166 27.88 50.42 1.28
C PHE A 166 28.24 50.82 -0.16
N SER A 167 27.98 52.06 -0.56
CA SER A 167 28.32 52.59 -1.90
C SER A 167 29.83 52.73 -2.14
N LYS A 168 30.63 52.65 -1.07
CA LYS A 168 32.09 52.71 -1.12
C LYS A 168 32.74 51.32 -1.26
N ILE A 169 31.93 50.26 -1.24
CA ILE A 169 32.33 48.94 -1.70
C ILE A 169 31.99 48.88 -3.19
N LEU A 170 33.01 48.70 -4.04
CA LEU A 170 32.85 48.66 -5.49
C LEU A 170 32.44 47.26 -5.96
N SER A 171 33.08 46.24 -5.43
CA SER A 171 32.82 44.86 -5.82
C SER A 171 33.19 43.87 -4.72
N VAL A 172 32.59 42.69 -4.79
CA VAL A 172 32.93 41.53 -3.96
C VAL A 172 33.04 40.36 -4.91
N SER A 173 34.18 39.69 -4.92
CA SER A 173 34.41 38.54 -5.80
C SER A 173 35.20 37.46 -5.08
N SER A 174 35.13 36.25 -5.61
CA SER A 174 35.96 35.11 -5.26
C SER A 174 36.51 34.53 -6.56
N ASN A 175 37.33 33.48 -6.48
CA ASN A 175 37.80 32.78 -7.69
C ASN A 175 36.67 32.30 -8.61
N GLU A 176 35.49 32.02 -8.04
CA GLU A 176 34.45 31.24 -8.70
C GLU A 176 33.11 31.98 -8.80
N THR A 177 32.94 33.08 -8.07
CA THR A 177 31.66 33.81 -8.00
C THR A 177 31.85 35.28 -7.71
N THR A 178 31.12 36.11 -8.46
CA THR A 178 30.92 37.53 -8.16
C THR A 178 29.79 37.66 -7.14
N GLY A 179 30.12 38.19 -5.97
CA GLY A 179 29.18 38.43 -4.89
C GLY A 179 28.30 39.67 -5.12
N LYS A 180 27.35 39.89 -4.21
CA LYS A 180 26.45 41.06 -4.23
C LYS A 180 26.68 41.94 -3.01
N ILE A 181 26.51 43.25 -3.19
CA ILE A 181 26.65 44.23 -2.11
C ILE A 181 25.26 44.55 -1.58
N CYS A 182 25.07 44.44 -0.26
CA CYS A 182 23.81 44.75 0.41
C CYS A 182 24.02 45.86 1.45
N LYS A 183 22.98 46.65 1.73
CA LYS A 183 23.07 47.79 2.65
C LYS A 183 23.17 47.31 4.10
N SER A 184 22.33 46.36 4.47
CA SER A 184 22.28 45.78 5.81
C SER A 184 22.45 44.26 5.76
N PRO A 185 22.98 43.63 6.82
CA PRO A 185 22.95 42.17 6.98
C PRO A 185 21.54 41.57 6.90
N ARG A 186 20.50 42.35 7.20
CA ARG A 186 19.09 41.93 7.07
C ARG A 186 18.59 41.87 5.63
N ASP A 187 19.25 42.56 4.70
CA ASP A 187 18.89 42.57 3.28
C ASP A 187 19.49 41.38 2.51
N ILE A 188 20.31 40.56 3.19
CA ILE A 188 20.87 39.35 2.60
C ILE A 188 19.72 38.34 2.44
N PRO A 189 19.38 37.93 1.21
CA PRO A 189 18.26 37.04 0.99
C PRO A 189 18.52 35.67 1.61
N PHE A 190 17.45 34.99 1.99
CA PHE A 190 17.52 33.60 2.43
C PHE A 190 18.15 32.72 1.35
N ASN A 191 18.81 31.64 1.76
CA ASN A 191 19.42 30.70 0.83
C ASN A 191 18.31 30.01 -0.01
N TYR A 192 18.12 30.52 -1.23
CA TYR A 192 17.18 29.98 -2.22
C TYR A 192 17.46 28.52 -2.58
N GLY A 193 18.72 28.08 -2.53
CA GLY A 193 19.11 26.68 -2.77
C GLY A 193 18.52 25.73 -1.74
N ILE A 194 18.64 26.06 -0.45
CA ILE A 194 18.13 25.22 0.65
C ILE A 194 16.60 25.22 0.69
N SER A 195 15.98 26.39 0.55
CA SER A 195 14.50 26.49 0.57
C SER A 195 13.86 25.73 -0.58
N ALA A 196 14.40 25.86 -1.81
CA ALA A 196 13.93 25.10 -2.95
C ALA A 196 14.20 23.59 -2.80
N LEU A 197 15.35 23.19 -2.22
CA LEU A 197 15.65 21.77 -1.98
C LEU A 197 14.65 21.14 -1.02
N VAL A 198 14.31 21.81 0.08
CA VAL A 198 13.30 21.31 1.03
C VAL A 198 11.95 21.10 0.34
N VAL A 199 11.52 22.06 -0.48
CA VAL A 199 10.27 21.95 -1.24
C VAL A 199 10.33 20.79 -2.24
N SER A 200 11.42 20.63 -2.98
CA SER A 200 11.60 19.52 -3.92
C SER A 200 11.57 18.15 -3.24
N VAL A 201 12.19 18.03 -2.06
CA VAL A 201 12.16 16.79 -1.28
C VAL A 201 10.75 16.49 -0.78
N LEU A 202 10.03 17.47 -0.25
CA LEU A 202 8.65 17.29 0.20
C LEU A 202 7.74 16.84 -0.94
N ILE A 203 7.85 17.46 -2.13
CA ILE A 203 7.11 17.04 -3.32
C ILE A 203 7.49 15.62 -3.76
N GLY A 204 8.77 15.27 -3.71
CA GLY A 204 9.26 13.94 -4.09
C GLY A 204 8.82 12.81 -3.15
N ILE A 205 8.52 13.11 -1.88
CA ILE A 205 8.09 12.11 -0.90
C ILE A 205 6.63 11.67 -1.13
N PHE A 206 5.76 12.56 -1.61
CA PHE A 206 4.33 12.24 -1.78
C PHE A 206 4.05 11.02 -2.68
N PRO A 207 4.64 10.91 -3.89
CA PRO A 207 4.46 9.72 -4.73
C PRO A 207 4.98 8.45 -4.05
N ILE A 208 6.12 8.53 -3.36
CA ILE A 208 6.72 7.38 -2.68
C ILE A 208 5.77 6.84 -1.61
N LEU A 209 5.17 7.72 -0.80
CA LEU A 209 4.21 7.31 0.23
C LEU A 209 2.94 6.70 -0.38
N TYR A 210 2.46 7.24 -1.51
CA TYR A 210 1.30 6.70 -2.21
C TYR A 210 1.51 5.27 -2.70
N TYR A 211 2.63 5.00 -3.39
CA TYR A 211 2.95 3.64 -3.86
C TYR A 211 3.31 2.69 -2.71
N ALA A 212 3.95 3.19 -1.65
CA ALA A 212 4.24 2.37 -0.47
C ALA A 212 2.96 1.84 0.19
N GLY A 213 1.89 2.64 0.26
CA GLY A 213 0.59 2.20 0.76
C GLY A 213 0.01 1.02 -0.05
N GLN A 214 0.02 1.11 -1.38
CA GLN A 214 -0.47 0.04 -2.24
C GLN A 214 0.34 -1.26 -2.10
N VAL A 215 1.65 -1.16 -1.89
CA VAL A 215 2.50 -2.35 -1.67
C VAL A 215 2.18 -3.01 -0.34
N VAL A 216 1.88 -2.23 0.71
CA VAL A 216 1.47 -2.78 2.01
C VAL A 216 0.15 -3.52 1.90
N GLU A 217 -0.87 -2.92 1.26
CA GLU A 217 -2.17 -3.57 1.01
C GLU A 217 -2.00 -4.87 0.20
N TYR A 218 -1.19 -4.86 -0.86
CA TYR A 218 -0.93 -6.05 -1.67
C TYR A 218 -0.22 -7.17 -0.90
N ILE A 219 0.68 -6.83 0.03
CA ILE A 219 1.37 -7.82 0.87
C ILE A 219 0.40 -8.42 1.89
N ASP A 220 -0.48 -7.60 2.46
CA ASP A 220 -1.47 -8.06 3.43
C ASP A 220 -2.41 -9.06 2.77
N ASP A 221 -3.07 -8.70 1.67
CA ASP A 221 -3.97 -9.58 0.89
C ASP A 221 -3.33 -10.95 0.57
N ARG A 222 -2.03 -10.94 0.23
CA ARG A 222 -1.26 -12.17 -0.09
C ARG A 222 -0.91 -12.99 1.14
N PHE A 223 -0.78 -12.37 2.30
CA PHE A 223 -0.57 -13.02 3.58
C PHE A 223 -1.88 -13.65 4.07
N GLU A 224 -3.00 -12.94 3.93
CA GLU A 224 -4.36 -13.41 4.23
C GLU A 224 -4.73 -14.64 3.39
N GLU A 225 -4.48 -14.59 2.08
CA GLU A 225 -4.76 -15.70 1.16
C GLU A 225 -3.94 -16.96 1.52
N LYS A 226 -2.77 -16.83 2.15
CA LYS A 226 -1.92 -17.98 2.53
C LYS A 226 -2.40 -18.67 3.80
N ASN A 227 -2.94 -17.94 4.77
CA ASN A 227 -3.26 -18.49 6.07
C ASN A 227 -4.59 -19.27 6.10
N LEU A 228 -5.51 -19.07 5.15
CA LEU A 228 -6.80 -19.79 5.10
C LEU A 228 -7.01 -20.62 3.82
N LYS A 229 -5.96 -20.80 3.01
CA LYS A 229 -6.03 -21.56 1.75
C LYS A 229 -6.53 -22.99 1.93
N ALA A 230 -6.08 -23.68 2.99
CA ALA A 230 -6.52 -25.03 3.28
C ALA A 230 -8.02 -25.10 3.65
N VAL A 231 -8.54 -24.08 4.32
CA VAL A 231 -9.94 -23.95 4.70
C VAL A 231 -10.78 -23.58 3.47
N SER A 232 -10.32 -22.65 2.65
CA SER A 232 -10.96 -22.29 1.37
C SER A 232 -11.05 -23.47 0.40
N ASN A 233 -9.99 -24.27 0.29
CA ASN A 233 -9.98 -25.50 -0.52
C ASN A 233 -10.99 -26.56 -0.05
N GLN A 234 -11.42 -26.53 1.21
CA GLN A 234 -12.48 -27.40 1.73
C GLN A 234 -13.88 -26.92 1.34
N GLY A 235 -14.00 -25.77 0.68
CA GLY A 235 -15.26 -25.20 0.20
C GLY A 235 -15.80 -24.05 1.06
N TRP A 236 -15.01 -23.54 2.02
CA TRP A 236 -15.38 -22.39 2.85
C TRP A 236 -15.07 -21.07 2.13
N SER A 237 -15.94 -20.08 2.28
CA SER A 237 -15.79 -18.75 1.67
C SER A 237 -16.44 -17.67 2.53
N ASN A 238 -16.12 -16.39 2.28
CA ASN A 238 -16.50 -15.26 3.12
C ASN A 238 -15.89 -15.40 4.53
N LEU A 239 -14.54 -15.45 4.59
CA LEU A 239 -13.78 -15.72 5.81
C LEU A 239 -13.15 -14.47 6.43
N ASP A 240 -13.38 -13.30 5.83
CA ASP A 240 -12.73 -12.04 6.17
C ASP A 240 -13.00 -11.68 7.65
N ASP A 241 -14.28 -11.61 8.03
CA ASP A 241 -14.70 -11.41 9.43
C ASP A 241 -14.21 -12.49 10.40
N TYR A 242 -14.09 -13.74 9.94
CA TYR A 242 -13.52 -14.79 10.78
C TYR A 242 -12.05 -14.52 11.04
N GLN A 243 -11.30 -14.11 10.03
CA GLN A 243 -9.86 -13.88 10.15
C GLN A 243 -9.52 -12.78 11.15
N GLU A 244 -10.32 -11.71 11.19
CA GLU A 244 -10.15 -10.60 12.14
C GLU A 244 -10.71 -10.90 13.54
N SER A 245 -11.51 -11.96 13.69
CA SER A 245 -12.21 -12.25 14.96
C SER A 245 -11.32 -12.88 16.05
N ASP A 246 -11.73 -12.67 17.30
CA ASP A 246 -11.17 -13.39 18.46
C ASP A 246 -11.31 -14.92 18.35
N LEU A 247 -12.31 -15.40 17.62
CA LEU A 247 -12.51 -16.83 17.39
C LEU A 247 -11.30 -17.43 16.66
N ARG A 248 -10.72 -16.72 15.68
CA ARG A 248 -9.58 -17.18 14.89
C ARG A 248 -8.33 -17.43 15.72
N GLN A 249 -8.14 -16.68 16.80
CA GLN A 249 -6.97 -16.80 17.68
C GLN A 249 -6.89 -18.19 18.37
N SER A 250 -8.02 -18.89 18.48
CA SER A 250 -8.09 -20.23 19.11
C SER A 250 -7.79 -21.39 18.15
N TYR A 251 -7.57 -21.12 16.85
CA TYR A 251 -7.34 -22.14 15.82
C TYR A 251 -6.03 -21.91 15.07
N SER A 252 -5.41 -22.98 14.59
CA SER A 252 -4.25 -22.86 13.70
C SER A 252 -4.67 -22.52 12.26
N ASP A 253 -3.74 -22.08 11.42
CA ASP A 253 -3.99 -21.63 10.04
C ASP A 253 -4.71 -22.68 9.17
N ASN A 254 -4.53 -23.96 9.46
CA ASN A 254 -5.17 -25.05 8.71
C ASN A 254 -6.45 -25.60 9.37
N GLU A 255 -6.90 -24.99 10.46
CA GLU A 255 -8.05 -25.44 11.22
C GLU A 255 -9.22 -24.45 11.14
N PHE A 256 -10.42 -25.00 11.13
CA PHE A 256 -11.65 -24.24 11.18
C PHE A 256 -12.55 -24.80 12.30
N PRO A 257 -13.35 -23.97 13.00
CA PRO A 257 -14.18 -24.41 14.12
C PRO A 257 -15.19 -25.48 13.73
N VAL A 258 -15.58 -25.52 12.44
CA VAL A 258 -16.57 -26.46 11.90
C VAL A 258 -15.97 -27.26 10.77
N ARG A 259 -16.17 -28.58 10.81
CA ARG A 259 -15.68 -29.48 9.76
C ARG A 259 -16.78 -30.40 9.28
N LEU A 260 -16.92 -30.53 7.96
CA LEU A 260 -17.77 -31.56 7.39
C LEU A 260 -17.12 -32.93 7.60
N VAL A 261 -17.78 -33.80 8.36
CA VAL A 261 -17.27 -35.15 8.69
C VAL A 261 -17.99 -36.25 7.92
N GLY A 262 -19.10 -35.95 7.25
CA GLY A 262 -19.73 -36.93 6.38
C GLY A 262 -21.03 -36.47 5.73
N ILE A 263 -21.38 -37.17 4.65
CA ILE A 263 -22.63 -37.02 3.92
C ILE A 263 -23.29 -38.40 3.86
N LYS A 264 -24.54 -38.49 4.30
CA LYS A 264 -25.30 -39.75 4.26
C LYS A 264 -26.72 -39.50 3.80
N LYS A 265 -27.31 -40.42 3.04
CA LYS A 265 -28.75 -40.35 2.71
C LYS A 265 -29.58 -40.71 3.93
N LYS A 266 -30.82 -40.24 3.99
CA LYS A 266 -31.75 -40.65 5.07
C LYS A 266 -31.90 -42.18 5.14
N ALA A 267 -32.02 -42.85 3.99
CA ALA A 267 -32.09 -44.32 3.90
C ALA A 267 -30.93 -45.02 4.61
N ASP A 268 -29.73 -44.43 4.61
CA ASP A 268 -28.52 -45.00 5.21
C ASP A 268 -28.54 -44.97 6.76
N TYR A 269 -29.56 -44.35 7.36
CA TYR A 269 -29.79 -44.33 8.81
C TYR A 269 -30.82 -45.37 9.27
N SER A 270 -31.32 -46.21 8.38
CA SER A 270 -32.23 -47.31 8.73
C SER A 270 -31.57 -48.24 9.77
N GLY A 271 -32.19 -48.37 10.95
CA GLY A 271 -31.64 -49.15 12.08
C GLY A 271 -30.70 -48.40 13.04
N THR A 272 -30.41 -47.12 12.80
CA THR A 272 -29.65 -46.25 13.73
C THR A 272 -30.58 -45.28 14.46
N ALA A 273 -30.20 -44.87 15.68
CA ALA A 273 -30.95 -43.88 16.43
C ALA A 273 -31.01 -42.55 15.65
N ILE A 274 -32.20 -41.98 15.51
CA ILE A 274 -32.42 -40.68 14.85
C ILE A 274 -31.56 -39.63 15.56
N PRO A 275 -30.73 -38.85 14.83
CA PRO A 275 -29.96 -37.77 15.44
C PRO A 275 -30.86 -36.83 16.23
N ALA A 276 -30.51 -36.54 17.48
CA ALA A 276 -31.37 -35.79 18.40
C ALA A 276 -31.87 -34.46 17.82
N GLY A 277 -31.02 -33.74 17.07
CA GLY A 277 -31.38 -32.48 16.40
C GLY A 277 -32.29 -32.58 15.18
N LEU A 278 -32.69 -33.79 14.76
CA LEU A 278 -33.55 -34.01 13.60
C LEU A 278 -34.89 -34.67 13.95
N LYS A 279 -35.15 -35.01 15.22
CA LYS A 279 -36.37 -35.75 15.63
C LYS A 279 -37.66 -35.09 15.11
N ASP A 280 -37.77 -33.78 15.23
CA ASP A 280 -39.00 -33.03 14.89
C ASP A 280 -39.26 -32.92 13.38
N ILE A 281 -38.19 -33.00 12.58
CA ILE A 281 -38.26 -32.84 11.12
C ILE A 281 -38.02 -34.15 10.37
N TRP A 282 -37.70 -35.25 11.08
CA TRP A 282 -37.30 -36.52 10.50
C TRP A 282 -38.35 -37.08 9.53
N ASN A 283 -39.62 -37.00 9.93
CA ASN A 283 -40.75 -37.50 9.15
C ASN A 283 -41.02 -36.67 7.88
N GLN A 284 -40.55 -35.43 7.83
CA GLN A 284 -40.70 -34.54 6.68
C GLN A 284 -39.60 -34.73 5.60
N LEU A 285 -38.60 -35.56 5.88
CA LEU A 285 -37.50 -35.83 4.96
C LEU A 285 -37.83 -37.03 4.07
N ASP A 286 -37.68 -36.87 2.76
CA ASP A 286 -37.82 -37.96 1.78
C ASP A 286 -36.66 -38.96 1.93
N GLU A 287 -36.97 -40.25 2.05
CA GLU A 287 -36.00 -41.31 2.28
C GLU A 287 -34.98 -41.48 1.15
N LYS A 288 -35.40 -41.28 -0.11
CA LYS A 288 -34.59 -41.51 -1.31
C LYS A 288 -33.88 -40.25 -1.79
N LYS A 289 -34.46 -39.08 -1.53
CA LYS A 289 -33.98 -37.78 -2.03
C LYS A 289 -33.23 -36.94 -1.00
N SER A 290 -33.48 -37.16 0.30
CA SER A 290 -32.87 -36.33 1.34
C SER A 290 -31.48 -36.82 1.73
N VAL A 291 -30.59 -35.86 1.90
CA VAL A 291 -29.20 -36.06 2.32
C VAL A 291 -28.95 -35.31 3.62
N LEU A 292 -28.19 -35.90 4.54
CA LEU A 292 -27.80 -35.31 5.80
C LEU A 292 -26.31 -34.97 5.75
N LEU A 293 -26.00 -33.68 5.90
CA LEU A 293 -24.65 -33.19 6.09
C LEU A 293 -24.33 -33.24 7.58
N LYS A 294 -23.32 -34.02 7.97
CA LYS A 294 -22.84 -34.12 9.34
C LYS A 294 -21.62 -33.22 9.52
N TYR A 295 -21.74 -32.23 10.38
CA TYR A 295 -20.66 -31.34 10.75
C TYR A 295 -20.23 -31.58 12.20
N GLU A 296 -18.93 -31.62 12.43
CA GLU A 296 -18.33 -31.60 13.76
C GLU A 296 -17.95 -30.15 14.08
N ILE A 297 -18.37 -29.68 15.25
CA ILE A 297 -18.02 -28.37 15.80
C ILE A 297 -16.99 -28.64 16.90
N ASN A 298 -15.82 -28.02 16.80
CA ASN A 298 -14.73 -28.18 17.75
C ASN A 298 -14.47 -26.83 18.43
N ASN A 299 -15.02 -26.63 19.63
CA ASN A 299 -14.80 -25.40 20.38
C ASN A 299 -13.46 -25.50 21.12
N LYS A 300 -12.48 -24.69 20.71
CA LYS A 300 -11.17 -24.56 21.40
C LYS A 300 -11.09 -23.31 22.29
N THR A 301 -12.15 -22.52 22.34
CA THR A 301 -12.20 -21.28 23.11
C THR A 301 -12.50 -21.57 24.59
N ALA A 302 -12.26 -20.58 25.45
CA ALA A 302 -12.61 -20.62 26.87
C ALA A 302 -14.10 -20.30 27.15
N SER A 303 -14.85 -19.89 26.13
CA SER A 303 -16.26 -19.49 26.22
C SER A 303 -17.16 -20.46 25.45
N ASP A 304 -18.46 -20.37 25.66
CA ASP A 304 -19.43 -21.09 24.83
C ASP A 304 -19.36 -20.59 23.38
N LEU A 305 -19.34 -21.52 22.43
CA LEU A 305 -19.40 -21.21 20.99
C LEU A 305 -20.81 -21.51 20.46
N GLY A 306 -21.55 -20.45 20.14
CA GLY A 306 -22.81 -20.58 19.42
C GLY A 306 -22.56 -20.80 17.93
N VAL A 307 -23.23 -21.78 17.33
CA VAL A 307 -23.16 -22.03 15.89
C VAL A 307 -24.58 -22.11 15.34
N LEU A 308 -24.91 -21.19 14.43
CA LEU A 308 -26.12 -21.23 13.62
C LEU A 308 -25.77 -21.68 12.22
N ALA A 309 -26.60 -22.55 11.64
CA ALA A 309 -26.44 -22.99 10.27
C ALA A 309 -27.74 -22.88 9.48
N PHE A 310 -27.64 -22.34 8.27
CA PHE A 310 -28.73 -22.07 7.35
C PHE A 310 -28.53 -22.80 6.04
N ARG A 311 -29.63 -23.16 5.38
CA ARG A 311 -29.59 -23.64 4.00
C ARG A 311 -29.74 -22.46 3.06
N LYS A 312 -28.72 -22.21 2.25
CA LYS A 312 -28.73 -21.09 1.30
C LYS A 312 -29.77 -21.32 0.21
N GLY A 313 -30.56 -20.29 -0.11
CA GLY A 313 -31.57 -20.35 -1.18
C GLY A 313 -32.93 -20.93 -0.79
N VAL A 314 -33.16 -21.27 0.49
CA VAL A 314 -34.48 -21.71 0.98
C VAL A 314 -35.14 -20.57 1.77
N ARG A 315 -36.23 -20.00 1.23
CA ARG A 315 -37.01 -18.97 1.95
C ARG A 315 -37.59 -19.56 3.25
N ASN A 316 -37.46 -18.82 4.35
CA ASN A 316 -37.95 -19.18 5.69
C ASN A 316 -37.41 -20.51 6.25
N ALA A 317 -36.17 -20.89 5.90
CA ALA A 317 -35.53 -22.04 6.53
C ALA A 317 -35.23 -21.77 8.00
N MET A 318 -35.82 -22.56 8.90
CA MET A 318 -35.45 -22.55 10.31
C MET A 318 -33.95 -22.92 10.45
N PRO A 319 -33.15 -22.13 11.18
CA PRO A 319 -31.75 -22.44 11.38
C PRO A 319 -31.56 -23.64 12.30
N PHE A 320 -30.43 -24.32 12.12
CA PHE A 320 -29.96 -25.33 13.05
C PHE A 320 -29.00 -24.66 14.03
N TYR A 321 -29.30 -24.74 15.32
CA TYR A 321 -28.48 -24.13 16.37
C TYR A 321 -27.80 -25.17 17.24
N ARG A 322 -26.55 -24.89 17.63
CA ARG A 322 -25.82 -25.58 18.69
C ARG A 322 -25.08 -24.56 19.54
N ASN A 323 -25.11 -24.76 20.86
CA ASN A 323 -24.23 -24.07 21.79
C ASN A 323 -23.22 -25.10 22.29
N VAL A 324 -21.94 -24.90 21.98
CA VAL A 324 -20.88 -25.87 22.26
C VAL A 324 -20.06 -25.37 23.43
N SER A 325 -20.03 -26.12 24.52
CA SER A 325 -19.30 -25.76 25.73
C SER A 325 -17.80 -25.56 25.47
N PRO A 326 -17.08 -24.82 26.33
CA PRO A 326 -15.65 -24.59 26.18
C PRO A 326 -14.86 -25.90 26.06
N LEU A 327 -13.83 -25.90 25.21
CA LEU A 327 -12.90 -27.03 25.05
C LEU A 327 -13.60 -28.38 24.73
N SER A 328 -14.75 -28.32 24.05
CA SER A 328 -15.59 -29.49 23.77
C SER A 328 -15.93 -29.63 22.29
N LYS A 329 -16.48 -30.79 21.94
CA LYS A 329 -16.90 -31.12 20.57
C LYS A 329 -18.36 -31.52 20.53
N GLU A 330 -19.06 -31.01 19.53
CA GLU A 330 -20.44 -31.42 19.25
C GLU A 330 -20.64 -31.69 17.76
N THR A 331 -21.81 -32.26 17.44
CA THR A 331 -22.21 -32.50 16.05
C THR A 331 -23.50 -31.75 15.75
N ILE A 332 -23.52 -31.11 14.58
CA ILE A 332 -24.72 -30.54 13.98
C ILE A 332 -25.05 -31.26 12.67
N PHE A 333 -26.32 -31.58 12.47
CA PHE A 333 -26.80 -32.23 11.25
C PHE A 333 -27.66 -31.26 10.47
N ILE A 334 -27.36 -31.11 9.19
CA ILE A 334 -28.06 -30.19 8.30
C ILE A 334 -28.71 -31.00 7.17
N PRO A 335 -30.04 -31.15 7.18
CA PRO A 335 -30.76 -31.93 6.19
C PRO A 335 -31.01 -31.16 4.91
N VAL A 336 -30.66 -31.74 3.78
CA VAL A 336 -30.90 -31.24 2.43
C VAL A 336 -32.05 -32.05 1.83
N LYS A 337 -33.23 -31.44 1.68
CA LYS A 337 -34.45 -32.12 1.20
C LYS A 337 -34.32 -32.62 -0.24
N THR A 338 -33.62 -31.86 -1.08
CA THR A 338 -33.38 -32.22 -2.47
C THR A 338 -32.03 -31.64 -2.87
N VAL A 339 -31.15 -32.51 -3.38
CA VAL A 339 -29.85 -32.09 -3.90
C VAL A 339 -30.08 -31.38 -5.25
N PRO A 340 -29.54 -30.16 -5.45
CA PRO A 340 -29.61 -29.48 -6.74
C PRO A 340 -29.03 -30.33 -7.87
N ALA A 341 -29.47 -30.11 -9.11
CA ALA A 341 -28.93 -30.80 -10.29
C ALA A 341 -27.41 -30.58 -10.47
N SER A 342 -26.88 -29.46 -9.96
CA SER A 342 -25.44 -29.18 -9.93
C SER A 342 -24.64 -30.07 -8.96
N GLY A 343 -25.30 -30.81 -8.06
CA GLY A 343 -24.65 -31.60 -7.01
C GLY A 343 -24.04 -30.79 -5.87
N ILE A 344 -23.98 -29.47 -6.00
CA ILE A 344 -23.39 -28.56 -5.01
C ILE A 344 -24.47 -28.07 -4.05
N VAL A 345 -24.24 -28.30 -2.76
CA VAL A 345 -25.07 -27.78 -1.67
C VAL A 345 -24.32 -26.65 -0.97
N ARG A 346 -24.99 -25.53 -0.76
CA ARG A 346 -24.46 -24.38 -0.01
C ARG A 346 -25.13 -24.25 1.34
N THR A 347 -24.32 -24.13 2.37
CA THR A 347 -24.73 -23.94 3.76
C THR A 347 -24.11 -22.65 4.26
N GLU A 348 -24.87 -21.82 4.95
CA GLU A 348 -24.33 -20.60 5.61
C GLU A 348 -24.19 -20.89 7.09
N PHE A 349 -23.12 -20.42 7.71
CA PHE A 349 -22.82 -20.55 9.12
C PHE A 349 -22.66 -19.17 9.75
N MET A 350 -23.15 -18.99 10.96
CA MET A 350 -22.85 -17.85 11.81
C MET A 350 -22.33 -18.36 13.15
N PHE A 351 -21.35 -17.66 13.70
CA PHE A 351 -20.67 -18.03 14.93
C PHE A 351 -20.92 -16.97 15.98
N ARG A 352 -21.20 -17.38 17.22
CA ARG A 352 -21.32 -16.49 18.37
C ARG A 352 -20.23 -16.81 19.38
N LEU A 353 -19.42 -15.82 19.70
CA LEU A 353 -18.42 -15.89 20.77
C LEU A 353 -18.54 -14.60 21.59
N ASN A 354 -18.51 -14.70 22.92
CA ASN A 354 -18.62 -13.54 23.82
C ASN A 354 -19.82 -12.62 23.53
N ASP A 355 -20.97 -13.22 23.21
CA ASP A 355 -22.23 -12.54 22.84
C ASP A 355 -22.23 -11.76 21.51
N GLU A 356 -21.14 -11.79 20.74
CA GLU A 356 -21.05 -11.18 19.41
C GLU A 356 -21.21 -12.23 18.31
N TRP A 357 -21.99 -11.91 17.28
CA TRP A 357 -22.17 -12.75 16.10
C TRP A 357 -21.24 -12.31 14.98
N LEU A 358 -20.46 -13.25 14.45
CA LEU A 358 -19.74 -13.07 13.20
C LEU A 358 -20.70 -13.12 12.01
N ASP A 359 -20.31 -12.46 10.91
CA ASP A 359 -21.06 -12.51 9.65
C ASP A 359 -21.14 -13.94 9.07
N ARG A 360 -21.95 -14.05 8.03
CA ARG A 360 -22.30 -15.33 7.40
C ARG A 360 -21.11 -15.90 6.64
N ILE A 361 -20.63 -17.04 7.08
CA ILE A 361 -19.59 -17.80 6.40
C ILE A 361 -20.25 -18.89 5.55
N ASP A 362 -19.87 -18.97 4.28
CA ASP A 362 -20.44 -19.93 3.35
C ASP A 362 -19.62 -21.22 3.30
N HIS A 363 -20.28 -22.36 3.17
CA HIS A 363 -19.67 -23.65 2.89
C HIS A 363 -20.35 -24.32 1.70
N SER A 364 -19.57 -24.57 0.64
CA SER A 364 -20.00 -25.21 -0.61
C SER A 364 -19.50 -26.65 -0.67
N VAL A 365 -20.44 -27.59 -0.69
CA VAL A 365 -20.15 -29.02 -0.65
C VAL A 365 -20.62 -29.70 -1.93
N ASN A 366 -19.73 -30.43 -2.60
CA ASN A 366 -20.13 -31.33 -3.68
C ASN A 366 -20.56 -32.69 -3.10
N THR A 367 -21.84 -32.99 -3.24
CA THR A 367 -22.44 -34.23 -2.70
C THR A 367 -22.05 -35.50 -3.48
N GLY A 368 -21.43 -35.37 -4.66
CA GLY A 368 -20.97 -36.49 -5.49
C GLY A 368 -19.57 -37.00 -5.13
N THR A 369 -18.69 -36.15 -4.60
CA THR A 369 -17.27 -36.49 -4.33
C THR A 369 -17.01 -37.10 -2.96
N LEU A 370 -17.98 -37.07 -2.04
CA LEU A 370 -17.79 -37.51 -0.65
C LEU A 370 -18.06 -38.99 -0.38
N LYS A 371 -18.32 -39.80 -1.41
CA LYS A 371 -18.38 -41.26 -1.27
C LYS A 371 -17.01 -41.90 -0.99
N GLU A 372 -15.89 -41.23 -1.29
CA GLU A 372 -14.54 -41.80 -1.18
C GLU A 372 -13.79 -41.42 0.11
N ALA A 373 -14.13 -40.31 0.76
CA ALA A 373 -13.38 -39.82 1.93
C ALA A 373 -13.58 -40.66 3.21
N THR A 374 -14.66 -41.44 3.31
CA THR A 374 -14.88 -42.38 4.43
C THR A 374 -14.02 -43.65 4.36
N GLY A 375 -13.29 -43.88 3.26
CA GLY A 375 -12.39 -45.02 3.10
C GLY A 375 -10.97 -44.81 3.66
N HIS A 376 -10.51 -43.56 3.77
CA HIS A 376 -9.09 -43.27 4.05
C HIS A 376 -8.74 -42.90 5.50
N LEU A 377 -9.71 -42.81 6.41
CA LEU A 377 -9.46 -42.54 7.85
C LEU A 377 -9.30 -43.81 8.72
N LYS A 378 -9.01 -44.97 8.12
CA LYS A 378 -8.73 -46.22 8.88
C LYS A 378 -7.25 -46.60 9.03
N GLN A 379 -6.30 -45.84 8.52
CA GLN A 379 -4.88 -46.12 8.74
C GLN A 379 -4.06 -44.85 8.97
N THR A 380 -4.13 -44.33 10.20
CA THR A 380 -2.98 -43.65 10.80
C THR A 380 -3.03 -43.84 12.32
N VAL A 381 -2.93 -45.10 12.75
CA VAL A 381 -2.42 -45.40 14.08
C VAL A 381 -0.95 -45.03 14.03
N ILE A 382 -0.62 -43.85 14.56
CA ILE A 382 0.77 -43.49 14.88
C ILE A 382 1.19 -44.47 15.97
N ASN A 383 1.92 -45.51 15.57
CA ASN A 383 2.64 -46.37 16.50
C ASN A 383 3.62 -45.49 17.29
N PRO A 384 3.55 -45.43 18.63
CA PRO A 384 4.62 -44.81 19.40
C PRO A 384 5.88 -45.66 19.18
N LYS A 385 6.98 -45.02 18.75
CA LYS A 385 8.31 -45.63 18.69
C LYS A 385 8.60 -46.30 20.04
N PRO A 386 9.01 -47.58 20.08
CA PRO A 386 9.42 -48.20 21.33
C PRO A 386 10.72 -47.54 21.79
N GLY A 387 10.74 -47.14 23.06
CA GLY A 387 11.95 -46.70 23.74
C GLY A 387 13.00 -47.80 23.71
N LYS A 388 14.21 -47.45 23.31
CA LYS A 388 15.40 -48.24 23.66
C LYS A 388 15.78 -47.85 25.08
N SER A 389 15.39 -48.68 26.05
CA SER A 389 16.06 -48.75 27.34
C SER A 389 16.94 -49.98 27.38
N GLN A 390 18.22 -49.73 27.69
CA GLN A 390 19.21 -50.58 28.34
C GLN A 390 19.26 -52.09 28.07
N VAL A 391 20.43 -52.55 27.61
CA VAL A 391 20.99 -53.84 28.03
C VAL A 391 22.25 -53.53 28.84
N ALA A 392 22.29 -54.05 30.05
CA ALA A 392 23.39 -53.96 31.01
C ALA A 392 24.25 -55.24 30.98
N LEU A 393 25.50 -55.06 31.44
CA LEU A 393 26.41 -56.03 32.08
C LEU A 393 27.09 -57.11 31.22
N GLN A 394 28.41 -56.92 31.01
CA GLN A 394 29.44 -57.64 31.76
C GLN A 394 30.67 -56.75 31.94
#